data_AF-A0AAN5KTD5-F1
#
_entry.id   AF-A0AAN5KTD5-F1
#
_cell.length_a   1.000
_cell.length_b   1.000
_cell.length_c   1.000
_cell.angle_alpha   90.00
_cell.angle_beta   90.00
_cell.angle_gamma   90.00
#
_symmetry.space_group_name_H-M   'P 1'
#
loop_
_entity.id
_entity.type
_entity.pdbx_description
1 polymer ?
#
loop_
_entity_poly.entity_id
_entity_poly.type
_entity_poly.pdbx_seq_one_letter_code
_entity_poly.pdbx_strand_id
1 'polypeptide(L)'
;DRNRQVCWAHLKRDFQKISERPGVPGRIGKKLLKAYERLFKFWKTEYDPSMLSFKKPRKRLRYFKAKLLRHLREGSRCTHKATARTCINILESVDSLWNFFEIPNVPPTNNHAERQLRPLVISKKLTFGTQSERGSRFIERIFSVAATCKQQQKDVLVFIMNALQKWIVIHQNLDVPLQGA
;
A
#
# COMPACT_ATOMS: atom_id res chain seq x y z
N ASP A 1 -8.25 -7.62 -7.73
CA ASP A 1 -8.33 -6.14 -7.75
C ASP A 1 -6.95 -5.57 -8.13
N ARG A 2 -6.82 -4.97 -9.31
CA ARG A 2 -5.54 -4.44 -9.83
C ARG A 2 -5.11 -3.14 -9.11
N ASN A 3 -6.00 -2.53 -8.33
CA ASN A 3 -5.77 -1.25 -7.65
C ASN A 3 -4.99 -1.37 -6.33
N ARG A 4 -4.70 -2.58 -5.87
CA ARG A 4 -3.94 -2.82 -4.63
C ARG A 4 -2.53 -3.29 -4.98
N GLN A 5 -1.49 -2.59 -4.53
CA GLN A 5 -0.12 -3.10 -4.51
C GLN A 5 0.13 -3.79 -3.16
N VAL A 6 0.58 -5.05 -3.17
CA VAL A 6 1.02 -5.71 -1.94
C VAL A 6 2.32 -5.08 -1.47
N CYS A 7 2.40 -4.72 -0.19
CA CYS A 7 3.61 -4.15 0.39
C CYS A 7 4.66 -5.26 0.61
N TRP A 8 5.69 -5.31 -0.22
CA TRP A 8 6.73 -6.34 -0.13
C TRP A 8 7.57 -6.24 1.16
N ALA A 9 7.58 -5.10 1.85
CA ALA A 9 8.20 -4.96 3.17
C ALA A 9 7.43 -5.73 4.25
N HIS A 10 6.09 -5.83 4.14
CA HIS A 10 5.28 -6.68 5.00
C HIS A 10 5.56 -8.16 4.69
N LEU A 11 5.58 -8.55 3.42
CA LEU A 11 5.92 -9.92 3.01
C LEU A 11 7.28 -10.37 3.52
N LYS A 12 8.31 -9.52 3.42
CA LYS A 12 9.65 -9.82 3.97
C LYS A 12 9.58 -10.16 5.46
N ARG A 13 8.83 -9.38 6.24
CA ARG A 13 8.65 -9.62 7.68
C ARG A 13 7.88 -10.91 7.95
N ASP A 14 6.85 -11.21 7.17
CA ASP A 14 6.11 -12.46 7.31
C ASP A 14 6.97 -13.68 6.96
N PHE A 15 7.79 -13.60 5.91
CA PHE A 15 8.75 -14.63 5.55
C PHE A 15 9.80 -14.83 6.65
N GLN A 16 10.31 -13.73 7.23
CA GLN A 16 11.24 -13.77 8.36
C GLN A 16 10.61 -14.50 9.57
N LYS A 17 9.40 -14.09 9.99
CA LYS A 17 8.65 -14.74 11.08
C LYS A 17 8.41 -16.23 10.84
N ILE A 18 8.11 -16.62 9.60
CA ILE A 18 7.95 -18.04 9.26
C ILE A 18 9.30 -18.76 9.34
N SER A 19 10.38 -18.12 8.89
CA SER A 19 11.73 -18.70 8.84
C SER A 19 12.33 -19.01 10.21
N GLU A 20 11.88 -18.28 11.23
CA GLU A 20 12.25 -18.44 12.64
C GLU A 20 11.52 -19.59 13.34
N ARG A 21 10.50 -20.18 12.70
CA ARG A 21 9.76 -21.33 13.26
C ARG A 21 10.61 -22.61 13.19
N PRO A 22 10.46 -23.55 14.13
CA PRO A 22 11.12 -24.85 14.03
C PRO A 22 10.53 -25.71 12.89
N GLY A 23 11.31 -26.68 12.43
CA GLY A 23 10.85 -27.75 11.54
C GLY A 23 10.49 -27.33 10.11
N VAL A 24 9.46 -27.97 9.54
CA VAL A 24 9.00 -27.76 8.16
C VAL A 24 8.63 -26.28 7.88
N PRO A 25 7.84 -25.59 8.74
CA PRO A 25 7.55 -24.16 8.56
C PRO A 25 8.79 -23.30 8.39
N GLY A 26 9.80 -23.45 9.26
CA GLY A 26 11.05 -22.71 9.18
C GLY A 26 11.77 -22.88 7.86
N ARG A 27 11.87 -24.12 7.38
CA ARG A 27 12.48 -24.43 6.07
C ARG A 27 11.75 -23.72 4.92
N ILE A 28 10.43 -23.67 4.96
CA ILE A 28 9.61 -22.96 3.97
C ILE A 28 9.86 -21.45 4.06
N GLY A 29 9.87 -20.88 5.28
CA GLY A 29 10.17 -19.46 5.49
C GLY A 29 11.55 -19.06 4.95
N LYS A 30 12.59 -19.88 5.20
CA LYS A 30 13.94 -19.66 4.65
C LYS A 30 13.96 -19.69 3.12
N LYS A 31 13.21 -20.62 2.49
CA LYS A 31 13.06 -20.68 1.02
C LYS A 31 12.36 -19.43 0.47
N LEU A 32 11.30 -18.96 1.13
CA LEU A 32 10.57 -17.75 0.77
C LEU A 32 11.46 -16.50 0.88
N LEU A 33 12.19 -16.36 1.99
CA LEU A 33 13.10 -15.24 2.23
C LEU A 33 14.23 -15.22 1.19
N LYS A 34 14.83 -16.36 0.87
CA LYS A 34 15.85 -16.47 -0.18
C LYS A 34 15.30 -16.16 -1.57
N ALA A 35 14.04 -16.51 -1.86
CA ALA A 35 13.38 -16.14 -3.11
C ALA A 35 13.13 -14.62 -3.19
N TYR A 36 12.67 -14.02 -2.08
CA TYR A 36 12.52 -12.58 -1.92
C TYR A 36 13.85 -11.84 -2.16
N GLU A 37 14.92 -12.24 -1.48
CA GLU A 37 16.25 -11.59 -1.60
C GLU A 37 16.78 -11.63 -3.02
N ARG A 38 16.64 -12.75 -3.71
CA ARG A 38 17.07 -12.90 -5.11
C ARG A 38 16.26 -12.02 -6.06
N LEU A 39 14.94 -11.97 -5.86
CA LEU A 39 14.05 -11.11 -6.64
C LEU A 39 14.40 -9.64 -6.43
N PHE A 40 14.58 -9.20 -5.18
CA PHE A 40 14.88 -7.82 -4.85
C PHE A 40 16.31 -7.42 -5.21
N LYS A 41 17.27 -8.34 -5.18
CA LYS A 41 18.61 -8.11 -5.72
C LYS A 41 18.52 -7.83 -7.22
N PHE A 42 17.88 -8.73 -7.97
CA PHE A 42 17.62 -8.53 -9.39
C PHE A 42 16.90 -7.22 -9.69
N TRP A 43 15.86 -6.89 -8.92
CA TRP A 43 15.14 -5.63 -9.09
C TRP A 43 16.03 -4.41 -8.82
N LYS A 44 16.89 -4.43 -7.80
CA LYS A 44 17.76 -3.27 -7.51
C LYS A 44 18.91 -3.10 -8.50
N THR A 45 19.44 -4.20 -9.05
CA THR A 45 20.69 -4.16 -9.83
C THR A 45 20.48 -4.26 -11.33
N GLU A 46 19.36 -4.82 -11.79
CA GLU A 46 19.16 -5.17 -13.19
C GLU A 46 17.80 -4.72 -13.74
N TYR A 47 16.89 -4.17 -12.92
CA TYR A 47 15.57 -3.76 -13.40
C TYR A 47 15.60 -2.41 -14.10
N ASP A 48 15.02 -2.40 -15.30
CA ASP A 48 14.67 -1.22 -16.08
C ASP A 48 13.27 -1.49 -16.66
N PRO A 49 12.29 -0.55 -16.57
CA PRO A 49 10.99 -0.71 -17.24
C PRO A 49 11.09 -1.15 -18.71
N SER A 50 12.11 -0.70 -19.45
CA SER A 50 12.38 -1.08 -20.84
C SER A 50 12.86 -2.55 -20.99
N MET A 51 13.43 -3.13 -19.92
CA MET A 51 13.97 -4.51 -19.90
C MET A 51 12.90 -5.53 -20.26
N LEU A 52 11.64 -5.23 -19.93
CA LEU A 52 10.52 -6.11 -20.15
C LEU A 52 10.16 -6.21 -21.63
N SER A 53 10.82 -5.48 -22.53
CA SER A 53 10.71 -5.72 -23.97
C SER A 53 11.60 -6.88 -24.45
N PHE A 54 12.60 -7.27 -23.66
CA PHE A 54 13.59 -8.28 -24.06
C PHE A 54 13.29 -9.69 -23.52
N LYS A 55 13.61 -10.72 -24.32
CA LYS A 55 13.34 -12.14 -23.98
C LYS A 55 14.07 -12.63 -22.72
N LYS A 56 15.35 -12.26 -22.54
CA LYS A 56 16.19 -12.73 -21.42
C LYS A 56 15.68 -12.22 -20.06
N PRO A 57 15.47 -10.91 -19.84
CA PRO A 57 14.89 -10.39 -18.60
C PRO A 57 13.51 -10.96 -18.27
N ARG A 58 12.61 -11.07 -19.27
CA ARG A 58 11.29 -11.70 -19.10
C ARG A 58 11.40 -13.14 -18.58
N LYS A 59 12.30 -13.94 -19.14
CA LYS A 59 12.53 -15.34 -18.70
C LYS A 59 13.01 -15.39 -17.25
N ARG A 60 13.91 -14.48 -16.86
CA ARG A 60 14.44 -14.40 -15.49
C ARG A 60 13.38 -13.96 -14.48
N LEU A 61 12.56 -12.96 -14.81
CA LEU A 61 11.42 -12.57 -13.97
C LEU A 61 10.43 -13.73 -13.80
N ARG A 62 10.07 -14.43 -14.89
CA ARG A 62 9.21 -15.64 -14.83
C ARG A 62 9.80 -16.71 -13.90
N TYR A 63 11.11 -16.92 -13.94
CA TYR A 63 11.80 -17.85 -13.04
C TYR A 63 11.62 -17.43 -11.56
N PHE A 64 11.82 -16.15 -11.24
CA PHE A 64 11.62 -15.67 -9.87
C PHE A 64 10.15 -15.77 -9.42
N LYS A 65 9.20 -15.39 -10.28
CA LYS A 65 7.76 -15.54 -10.03
C LYS A 65 7.43 -17.00 -9.72
N ALA A 66 7.81 -17.92 -10.59
CA ALA A 66 7.56 -19.35 -10.43
C ALA A 66 8.18 -19.92 -9.14
N LYS A 67 9.40 -19.51 -8.80
CA LYS A 67 10.09 -19.99 -7.60
C LYS A 67 9.42 -19.53 -6.32
N LEU A 68 9.00 -18.27 -6.25
CA LEU A 68 8.26 -17.75 -5.09
C LEU A 68 6.90 -18.46 -4.96
N LEU A 69 6.13 -18.56 -6.05
CA LEU A 69 4.82 -19.21 -6.06
C LEU A 69 4.91 -20.69 -5.65
N ARG A 70 5.96 -21.39 -6.06
CA ARG A 70 6.21 -22.78 -5.62
C ARG A 70 6.35 -22.87 -4.11
N HIS A 71 7.12 -21.98 -3.50
CA HIS A 71 7.33 -21.99 -2.05
C HIS A 71 6.08 -21.54 -1.27
N LEU A 72 5.28 -20.63 -1.83
CA LEU A 72 3.98 -20.28 -1.26
C LEU A 72 3.00 -21.46 -1.31
N ARG A 73 2.95 -22.22 -2.41
CA ARG A 73 2.12 -23.44 -2.52
C ARG A 73 2.61 -24.57 -1.60
N GLU A 74 3.91 -24.67 -1.37
CA GLU A 74 4.48 -25.57 -0.36
C GLU A 74 4.00 -25.15 1.04
N GLY A 75 4.07 -23.85 1.34
CA GLY A 75 3.60 -23.26 2.59
C GLY A 75 2.10 -23.42 2.83
N SER A 76 1.26 -23.28 1.80
CA SER A 76 -0.20 -23.40 1.92
C SER A 76 -0.66 -24.82 2.28
N ARG A 77 0.18 -25.83 2.02
CA ARG A 77 -0.07 -27.25 2.36
C ARG A 77 0.60 -27.67 3.66
N CYS A 78 1.24 -26.74 4.36
CA CYS A 78 1.92 -27.01 5.62
C CYS A 78 0.89 -27.30 6.74
N THR A 79 1.20 -28.26 7.61
CA THR A 79 0.37 -28.60 8.77
C THR A 79 0.26 -27.46 9.79
N HIS A 80 1.25 -26.57 9.83
CA HIS A 80 1.24 -25.41 10.71
C HIS A 80 0.24 -24.35 10.21
N LYS A 81 -0.94 -24.28 10.86
CA LYS A 81 -2.10 -23.46 10.46
C LYS A 81 -1.74 -22.01 10.12
N ALA A 82 -0.94 -21.34 10.96
CA ALA A 82 -0.60 -19.94 10.71
C ALA A 82 0.35 -19.75 9.50
N THR A 83 1.21 -20.73 9.20
CA THR A 83 2.07 -20.71 7.99
C THR A 83 1.19 -20.90 6.76
N ALA A 84 0.32 -21.90 6.81
CA ALA A 84 -0.61 -22.22 5.73
C ALA A 84 -1.49 -21.02 5.40
N ARG A 85 -2.12 -20.43 6.41
CA ARG A 85 -2.99 -19.25 6.27
C ARG A 85 -2.24 -18.06 5.66
N THR A 86 -1.04 -17.77 6.15
CA THR A 86 -0.23 -16.67 5.59
C THR A 86 0.06 -16.90 4.11
N CYS A 87 0.46 -18.13 3.74
CA CYS A 87 0.76 -18.45 2.34
C CYS A 87 -0.49 -18.44 1.45
N ILE A 88 -1.64 -18.89 1.95
CA ILE A 88 -2.94 -18.83 1.26
C ILE A 88 -3.32 -17.37 0.98
N ASN A 89 -3.28 -16.51 2.00
CA ASN A 89 -3.63 -15.10 1.85
C ASN A 89 -2.74 -14.38 0.82
N ILE A 90 -1.44 -14.74 0.76
CA ILE A 90 -0.53 -14.22 -0.26
C ILE A 90 -0.89 -14.77 -1.64
N LEU A 91 -1.27 -16.05 -1.75
CA LEU A 91 -1.69 -16.68 -2.99
C LEU A 91 -2.99 -16.08 -3.55
N GLU A 92 -3.91 -15.66 -2.69
CA GLU A 92 -5.13 -14.93 -3.08
C GLU A 92 -4.84 -13.54 -3.67
N SER A 93 -3.67 -12.97 -3.33
CA SER A 93 -3.22 -11.65 -3.81
C SER A 93 -2.12 -11.76 -4.88
N VAL A 94 -2.03 -12.86 -5.62
CA VAL A 94 -0.91 -13.10 -6.55
C VAL A 94 -0.81 -12.08 -7.66
N ASP A 95 -1.93 -11.63 -8.22
CA ASP A 95 -1.92 -10.67 -9.32
C ASP A 95 -1.28 -9.34 -8.87
N SER A 96 -1.57 -8.90 -7.65
CA SER A 96 -1.04 -7.65 -7.09
C SER A 96 0.40 -7.72 -6.58
N LEU A 97 1.00 -8.90 -6.48
CA LEU A 97 2.42 -9.05 -6.11
C LEU A 97 3.34 -8.40 -7.15
N TRP A 98 2.94 -8.44 -8.42
CA TRP A 98 3.83 -8.13 -9.55
C TRP A 98 3.61 -6.75 -10.17
N ASN A 99 2.61 -5.99 -9.70
CA ASN A 99 2.26 -4.67 -10.22
C ASN A 99 3.48 -3.72 -10.31
N PHE A 100 4.38 -3.71 -9.32
CA PHE A 100 5.60 -2.89 -9.36
C PHE A 100 6.63 -3.27 -10.43
N PHE A 101 6.50 -4.44 -11.07
CA PHE A 101 7.28 -4.77 -12.27
C PHE A 101 6.58 -4.30 -13.55
N GLU A 102 5.24 -4.31 -13.55
CA GLU A 102 4.40 -4.18 -14.75
C GLU A 102 3.90 -2.75 -14.97
N ILE A 103 3.78 -1.97 -13.91
CA ILE A 103 3.30 -0.59 -13.94
C ILE A 103 4.48 0.34 -13.64
N PRO A 104 4.84 1.26 -14.57
CA PRO A 104 5.88 2.25 -14.33
C PRO A 104 5.62 3.07 -13.06
N ASN A 105 6.70 3.40 -12.34
CA ASN A 105 6.68 4.26 -11.15
C ASN A 105 5.88 3.73 -9.93
N VAL A 106 5.41 2.48 -9.93
CA VAL A 106 4.84 1.86 -8.73
C VAL A 106 5.98 1.30 -7.86
N PRO A 107 6.19 1.80 -6.63
CA PRO A 107 7.23 1.26 -5.76
C PRO A 107 6.83 -0.12 -5.19
N PRO A 108 7.79 -1.03 -4.95
CA PRO A 108 7.52 -2.34 -4.35
C PRO A 108 7.00 -2.27 -2.90
N THR A 109 7.19 -1.15 -2.23
CA THR A 109 6.73 -0.93 -0.85
C THR A 109 5.65 0.13 -0.84
N ASN A 110 4.52 -0.15 -0.18
CA ASN A 110 3.42 0.81 -0.03
C ASN A 110 3.66 1.83 1.10
N ASN A 111 4.93 2.13 1.43
CA ASN A 111 5.30 2.96 2.56
C ASN A 111 4.69 4.37 2.47
N HIS A 112 4.54 4.92 1.25
CA HIS A 112 3.94 6.23 1.07
C HIS A 112 2.45 6.21 1.46
N ALA A 113 1.62 5.34 0.88
CA ALA A 113 0.20 5.31 1.22
C ALA A 113 -0.02 4.88 2.68
N GLU A 114 0.75 3.93 3.20
CA GLU A 114 0.71 3.54 4.61
C GLU A 114 1.03 4.73 5.54
N ARG A 115 2.04 5.55 5.20
CA ARG A 115 2.37 6.77 5.95
C ARG A 115 1.26 7.82 5.87
N GLN A 116 0.63 8.01 4.71
CA GLN A 116 -0.46 8.98 4.54
C GLN A 116 -1.71 8.58 5.32
N LEU A 117 -2.02 7.28 5.40
CA LEU A 117 -3.18 6.77 6.14
C LEU A 117 -2.95 6.66 7.65
N ARG A 118 -1.70 6.56 8.10
CA ARG A 118 -1.35 6.33 9.51
C ARG A 118 -1.96 7.37 10.48
N PRO A 119 -1.95 8.69 10.22
CA PRO A 119 -2.59 9.67 11.09
C PRO A 119 -4.08 9.39 11.30
N LEU A 120 -4.81 9.07 10.22
CA LEU A 120 -6.23 8.74 10.28
C LEU A 120 -6.48 7.46 11.09
N VAL A 121 -5.68 6.41 10.86
CA VAL A 121 -5.80 5.14 11.59
C VAL A 121 -5.51 5.31 13.08
N ILE A 122 -4.50 6.11 13.44
CA ILE A 122 -4.18 6.42 14.84
C ILE A 122 -5.33 7.21 15.47
N SER A 123 -5.82 8.26 14.79
CA SER A 123 -6.95 9.05 15.27
C SER A 123 -8.16 8.17 15.52
N LYS A 124 -8.54 7.31 14.57
CA LYS A 124 -9.67 6.38 14.72
C LYS A 124 -9.50 5.45 15.93
N LYS A 125 -8.27 5.00 16.20
CA LYS A 125 -7.98 4.16 17.36
C LYS A 125 -8.14 4.92 18.68
N LEU A 126 -7.73 6.19 18.74
CA LEU A 126 -7.82 7.02 19.94
C LEU A 126 -9.25 7.53 20.20
N THR A 127 -9.99 7.88 19.16
CA THR A 127 -11.34 8.46 19.27
C THR A 127 -12.45 7.43 19.12
N PHE A 128 -12.13 6.16 18.90
CA PHE A 128 -13.07 5.08 18.54
C PHE A 128 -13.89 5.33 17.26
N GLY A 129 -13.44 6.27 16.42
CA GLY A 129 -14.10 6.62 15.16
C GLY A 129 -15.27 7.60 15.33
N THR A 130 -16.18 7.59 14.36
CA THR A 130 -17.34 8.48 14.28
C THR A 130 -18.63 7.65 14.27
N GLN A 131 -19.67 8.15 14.95
CA GLN A 131 -20.98 7.47 15.05
C GLN A 131 -22.07 8.15 14.23
N SER A 132 -21.70 9.11 13.38
CA SER A 132 -22.62 9.81 12.48
C SER A 132 -22.01 9.97 11.10
N GLU A 133 -22.85 10.02 10.07
CA GLU A 133 -22.42 10.28 8.70
C GLU A 133 -21.71 11.63 8.60
N ARG A 134 -22.27 12.67 9.24
CA ARG A 134 -21.66 13.99 9.31
C ARG A 134 -20.25 13.96 9.89
N GLY A 135 -20.05 13.22 10.99
CA GLY A 135 -18.72 13.04 11.59
C GLY A 135 -17.76 12.32 10.65
N SER A 136 -18.22 11.25 10.00
CA SER A 136 -17.42 10.49 9.02
C SER A 136 -16.98 11.37 7.84
N ARG A 137 -17.89 12.19 7.30
CA ARG A 137 -17.58 13.16 6.22
C ARG A 137 -16.60 14.24 6.67
N PHE A 138 -16.71 14.72 7.89
CA PHE A 138 -15.75 15.69 8.43
C PHE A 138 -14.34 15.08 8.52
N ILE A 139 -14.21 13.89 9.12
CA ILE A 139 -12.93 13.18 9.25
C ILE A 139 -12.34 12.86 7.87
N GLU A 140 -13.14 12.35 6.94
CA GLU A 140 -12.74 12.11 5.55
C GLU A 140 -12.11 13.36 4.91
N ARG A 141 -12.80 14.50 5.00
CA ARG A 141 -12.37 15.76 4.38
C ARG A 141 -11.13 16.35 5.06
N ILE A 142 -11.13 16.44 6.40
CA ILE A 142 -10.03 17.11 7.11
C ILE A 142 -8.71 16.35 6.98
N PHE A 143 -8.73 15.01 7.04
CA PHE A 143 -7.52 14.21 6.83
C PHE A 143 -7.06 14.24 5.39
N SER A 144 -7.97 14.32 4.41
CA SER A 144 -7.61 14.49 3.00
C SER A 144 -6.93 15.83 2.74
N VAL A 145 -7.47 16.93 3.30
CA VAL A 145 -6.89 18.27 3.22
C VAL A 145 -5.51 18.30 3.90
N ALA A 146 -5.40 17.78 5.12
CA ALA A 146 -4.14 17.76 5.86
C ALA A 146 -3.06 16.95 5.14
N ALA A 147 -3.40 15.77 4.61
CA ALA A 147 -2.48 14.94 3.84
C ALA A 147 -1.99 15.66 2.57
N THR A 148 -2.91 16.33 1.86
CA THR A 148 -2.58 17.07 0.63
C THR A 148 -1.71 18.29 0.92
N CYS A 149 -2.06 19.10 1.93
CA CYS A 149 -1.27 20.26 2.33
C CYS A 149 0.15 19.85 2.73
N LYS A 150 0.29 18.78 3.53
CA LYS A 150 1.60 18.24 3.91
C LYS A 150 2.43 17.79 2.71
N GLN A 151 1.82 17.14 1.72
CA GLN A 151 2.51 16.74 0.48
C GLN A 151 2.97 17.94 -0.34
N GLN A 152 2.18 19.02 -0.36
CA GLN A 152 2.50 20.27 -1.04
C GLN A 152 3.37 21.23 -0.21
N GLN A 153 3.82 20.82 0.98
CA GLN A 153 4.57 21.67 1.93
C GLN A 153 3.83 22.97 2.29
N LYS A 154 2.51 22.92 2.40
CA LYS A 154 1.66 24.04 2.81
C LYS A 154 1.21 23.89 4.25
N ASP A 155 1.07 25.02 4.93
CA ASP A 155 0.45 25.08 6.25
C ASP A 155 -1.05 24.74 6.15
N VAL A 156 -1.48 23.75 6.94
CA VAL A 156 -2.84 23.22 6.92
C VAL A 156 -3.85 24.25 7.46
N LEU A 157 -3.49 24.98 8.52
CA LEU A 157 -4.37 25.97 9.13
C LEU A 157 -4.58 27.16 8.20
N VAL A 158 -3.50 27.66 7.60
CA VAL A 158 -3.58 28.75 6.60
C VAL A 158 -4.45 28.33 5.42
N PHE A 159 -4.30 27.09 4.93
CA PHE A 159 -5.15 26.59 3.85
C PHE A 159 -6.63 26.57 4.24
N ILE A 160 -6.96 26.07 5.43
CA ILE A 160 -8.35 26.00 5.91
C ILE A 160 -8.92 27.40 6.10
N MET A 161 -8.17 28.33 6.71
CA MET A 161 -8.60 29.72 6.90
C MET A 161 -8.90 30.39 5.57
N ASN A 162 -8.00 30.26 4.59
CA ASN A 162 -8.20 30.80 3.25
C ASN A 162 -9.42 30.20 2.54
N ALA A 163 -9.65 28.88 2.71
CA ALA A 163 -10.81 28.22 2.13
C ALA A 163 -12.12 28.71 2.76
N LEU A 164 -12.15 28.88 4.08
CA LEU A 164 -13.31 29.41 4.81
C LEU A 164 -13.60 30.88 4.44
N GLN A 165 -12.57 31.72 4.38
CA GLN A 165 -12.72 33.12 3.96
C GLN A 165 -13.30 33.22 2.55
N LYS A 166 -12.79 32.44 1.59
CA LYS A 166 -13.33 32.39 0.23
C LYS A 166 -14.78 31.91 0.21
N TRP A 167 -15.12 30.90 1.02
CA TRP A 167 -16.49 30.40 1.12
C TRP A 167 -17.45 31.46 1.65
N ILE A 168 -17.06 32.19 2.70
CA ILE A 168 -17.84 33.29 3.27
C ILE A 168 -18.09 34.38 2.23
N VAL A 169 -17.06 34.84 1.51
CA VAL A 169 -17.21 35.88 0.48
C VAL A 169 -18.18 35.45 -0.61
N ILE A 170 -18.11 34.18 -1.06
CA ILE A 170 -19.02 33.65 -2.07
C ILE A 170 -20.47 33.63 -1.57
N HIS A 171 -20.70 33.22 -0.32
CA HIS A 171 -22.06 33.11 0.23
C HIS A 171 -22.63 34.47 0.62
N GLN A 172 -21.81 35.40 1.12
CA GLN A 172 -22.21 36.80 1.33
C GLN A 172 -22.60 37.50 0.03
N ASN A 173 -21.94 37.18 -1.09
CA ASN A 173 -22.29 37.71 -2.42
C ASN A 173 -23.55 37.05 -3.03
N LEU A 174 -23.98 35.90 -2.53
CA LEU A 174 -25.22 35.23 -2.94
C LEU A 174 -26.43 35.65 -2.10
N ASP A 175 -26.21 36.12 -0.86
CA ASP A 175 -27.24 36.63 0.05
C ASP A 175 -27.50 38.15 -0.11
N VAL A 176 -26.91 38.81 -1.10
CA VAL A 176 -27.29 40.18 -1.46
C VAL A 176 -28.63 40.11 -2.22
N PRO A 177 -29.75 40.61 -1.68
CA PRO A 177 -30.96 40.73 -2.47
C PRO A 177 -30.66 41.68 -3.63
N LEU A 178 -31.17 41.36 -4.82
CA LEU A 178 -31.28 42.32 -5.92
C LEU A 178 -32.16 43.50 -5.47
N GLN A 179 -31.59 44.44 -4.73
CA GLN A 179 -32.16 45.76 -4.52
C GLN A 179 -31.51 46.69 -5.52
N GLY A 180 -32.25 46.98 -6.59
CA GLY A 180 -31.87 48.01 -7.55
C GLY A 180 -32.28 47.70 -8.98
N ALA A 181 -33.58 47.70 -9.25
CA ALA A 181 -34.17 48.16 -10.52
C ALA A 181 -35.61 48.64 -10.23
#